data_AF-A0A6N2WYV1-F1
#
_entry.id   AF-A0A6N2WYV1-F1
#
_cell.length_a   1.000
_cell.length_b   1.000
_cell.length_c   1.000
_cell.angle_alpha   90.00
_cell.angle_beta   90.00
_cell.angle_gamma   90.00
#
_symmetry.space_group_name_H-M   'P 1'
#
loop_
_entity.id
_entity.type
_entity.pdbx_description
1 polymer ?
#
loop_
_entity_poly.entity_id
_entity_poly.type
_entity_poly.pdbx_seq_one_letter_code
_entity_poly.pdbx_strand_id
1 'polypeptide(L)'
;MKRRLFAVLIVAVVVTFAGYNIYQSQEIEPISKLMLANVEAIAQGESAGSRECWQTISTNGNGRLEDKRYCGNCTMVPARSVSQGSHCWGY
;
A
#
# COMPACT_ATOMS: atom_id res chain seq x y z
N MET A 1 47.02 -9.52 -36.03
CA MET A 1 45.82 -9.97 -35.28
C MET A 1 45.93 -9.79 -33.77
N LYS A 2 47.08 -10.09 -33.13
CA LYS A 2 47.34 -9.89 -31.67
C LYS A 2 46.96 -8.52 -31.06
N ARG A 3 47.22 -7.40 -31.75
CA ARG A 3 46.86 -6.05 -31.25
C ARG A 3 45.35 -5.78 -31.24
N ARG A 4 44.60 -6.40 -32.16
CA ARG A 4 43.13 -6.27 -32.21
C ARG A 4 42.46 -7.10 -31.11
N LEU A 5 43.02 -8.27 -30.78
CA LEU A 5 42.55 -9.10 -29.67
C LEU A 5 42.75 -8.38 -28.32
N PHE A 6 43.90 -7.72 -28.12
CA PHE A 6 44.14 -6.92 -26.91
C PHE A 6 43.16 -5.75 -26.76
N ALA A 7 42.86 -5.05 -27.86
CA ALA A 7 41.87 -3.97 -27.84
C ALA A 7 40.47 -4.48 -27.48
N VAL A 8 40.06 -5.63 -28.02
CA VAL A 8 38.76 -6.26 -27.70
C VAL A 8 38.67 -6.66 -26.23
N LEU A 9 39.75 -7.21 -25.65
CA LEU A 9 39.78 -7.56 -24.24
C LEU A 9 39.63 -6.34 -23.32
N ILE A 10 40.29 -5.23 -23.65
CA ILE A 10 40.18 -3.99 -22.86
C ILE A 10 38.75 -3.44 -22.92
N VAL A 11 38.13 -3.42 -24.10
CA VAL A 11 36.73 -2.98 -24.26
C VAL A 11 35.77 -3.87 -23.47
N ALA A 12 35.97 -5.19 -23.50
CA ALA A 12 35.15 -6.14 -22.74
C ALA A 12 35.22 -5.88 -21.23
N VAL A 13 36.42 -5.61 -20.69
CA VAL A 13 36.60 -5.26 -19.28
C VAL A 13 35.88 -3.95 -18.93
N VAL A 14 36.02 -2.91 -19.75
CA VAL A 14 35.34 -1.62 -19.47
C VAL A 14 33.82 -1.78 -19.47
N VAL A 15 33.25 -2.54 -20.40
CA VAL A 15 31.80 -2.79 -20.47
C VAL A 15 31.29 -3.57 -19.26
N THR A 16 32.03 -4.60 -18.80
CA THR A 16 31.62 -5.37 -17.62
C THR A 16 31.73 -4.55 -16.34
N PHE A 17 32.77 -3.75 -16.17
CA PHE A 17 32.92 -2.87 -15.00
C PHE A 17 31.90 -1.72 -14.99
N ALA A 18 31.62 -1.10 -16.14
CA ALA A 18 30.59 -0.09 -16.25
C ALA A 18 29.20 -0.69 -15.98
N GLY A 19 28.90 -1.87 -16.56
CA GLY A 19 27.65 -2.59 -16.31
C GLY A 19 27.47 -3.01 -14.84
N TYR A 20 28.55 -3.44 -14.18
CA TYR A 20 28.52 -3.83 -12.77
C TYR A 20 28.31 -2.62 -11.84
N ASN A 21 28.92 -1.47 -12.14
CA ASN A 21 28.71 -0.23 -11.37
C ASN A 21 27.29 0.35 -11.55
N ILE A 22 26.72 0.22 -12.75
CA ILE A 22 25.33 0.60 -13.02
C ILE A 22 24.35 -0.31 -12.27
N TYR A 23 24.63 -1.61 -12.21
CA TYR A 23 23.81 -2.56 -11.45
C TYR A 23 23.82 -2.25 -9.94
N GLN A 24 24.99 -1.94 -9.37
CA GLN A 24 25.11 -1.52 -7.96
C GLN A 24 24.45 -0.16 -7.67
N SER A 25 24.44 0.76 -8.63
CA SER A 25 23.78 2.07 -8.48
C SER A 25 22.25 2.00 -8.58
N GLN A 26 21.69 0.87 -9.03
CA GLN A 26 20.23 0.65 -9.06
C GLN A 26 19.66 0.11 -7.76
N GLU A 27 20.48 -0.32 -6.78
CA GLU A 27 19.96 -0.86 -5.52
C GLU A 27 19.50 0.23 -4.53
N ILE A 28 19.62 1.52 -4.86
CA ILE A 28 19.18 2.60 -3.98
C ILE A 28 18.56 3.75 -4.77
N GLU A 29 17.40 3.49 -5.37
CA GLU A 29 16.35 4.49 -5.27
C GLU A 29 15.14 3.84 -4.60
N PRO A 30 14.91 4.06 -3.29
CA PRO A 30 13.61 3.79 -2.71
C PRO A 30 12.64 4.68 -3.47
N ILE A 31 11.90 4.06 -4.39
CA ILE A 31 10.88 4.66 -5.24
C ILE A 31 10.12 5.65 -4.36
N SER A 32 10.32 6.94 -4.71
CA SER A 32 10.04 8.11 -3.89
C SER A 32 8.87 7.92 -2.93
N LYS A 33 9.04 8.29 -1.65
CA LYS A 33 7.95 8.41 -0.67
C LYS A 33 6.74 9.21 -1.21
N LEU A 34 6.94 10.03 -2.24
CA LEU A 34 5.92 10.76 -2.99
C LEU A 34 5.03 9.86 -3.87
N MET A 35 5.58 8.82 -4.49
CA MET A 35 4.82 7.83 -5.27
C MET A 35 4.04 6.90 -4.34
N LEU A 36 4.62 6.56 -3.17
CA LEU A 36 3.93 5.78 -2.14
C LEU A 36 2.84 6.59 -1.42
N ALA A 37 3.06 7.88 -1.14
CA ALA A 37 2.04 8.76 -0.55
C ALA A 37 0.83 8.95 -1.46
N ASN A 38 1.01 8.97 -2.78
CA ASN A 38 -0.11 8.98 -3.72
C ASN A 38 -0.89 7.66 -3.71
N VAL A 39 -0.22 6.51 -3.54
CA VAL A 39 -0.88 5.21 -3.39
C VAL A 39 -1.61 5.11 -2.04
N GLU A 40 -1.03 5.63 -0.95
CA GLU A 40 -1.70 5.72 0.35
C GLU A 40 -2.88 6.72 0.32
N ALA A 41 -2.77 7.83 -0.42
CA ALA A 41 -3.89 8.77 -0.62
C ALA A 41 -5.03 8.15 -1.44
N ILE A 42 -4.74 7.22 -2.36
CA ILE A 42 -5.76 6.44 -3.09
C ILE A 42 -6.30 5.28 -2.24
N ALA A 43 -5.49 4.64 -1.39
CA ALA A 43 -5.96 3.61 -0.44
C ALA A 43 -6.82 4.21 0.70
N GLN A 44 -6.58 5.47 1.08
CA GLN A 44 -7.53 6.25 1.88
C GLN A 44 -8.80 6.63 1.09
N GLY A 45 -8.70 6.61 -0.24
CA GLY A 45 -9.80 6.77 -1.20
C GLY A 45 -10.69 5.53 -1.36
N GLU A 46 -10.33 4.35 -0.84
CA GLU A 46 -11.23 3.17 -0.78
C GLU A 46 -12.32 3.30 0.30
N SER A 47 -12.65 4.53 0.69
CA SER A 47 -13.87 4.88 1.42
C SER A 47 -14.66 6.00 0.73
N ALA A 48 -14.36 6.31 -0.55
CA ALA A 48 -14.99 7.40 -1.29
C ALA A 48 -16.38 7.08 -1.88
N GLY A 49 -17.11 6.13 -1.30
CA GLY A 49 -18.48 5.83 -1.72
C GLY A 49 -19.36 5.44 -0.56
N SER A 50 -18.98 4.42 0.20
CA SER A 50 -19.89 3.84 1.19
C SER A 50 -19.12 3.16 2.31
N ARG A 51 -19.19 3.68 3.54
CA ARG A 51 -18.60 3.02 4.72
C ARG A 51 -19.65 2.08 5.31
N GLU A 52 -19.34 0.78 5.41
CA GLU A 52 -20.25 -0.17 6.05
C GLU A 52 -20.60 0.27 7.48
N CYS A 53 -21.89 0.18 7.83
CA CYS A 53 -22.43 0.53 9.13
C CYS A 53 -23.49 -0.48 9.57
N TRP A 54 -23.84 -0.46 10.85
CA TRP A 54 -24.86 -1.32 11.46
C TRP A 54 -25.93 -0.50 12.15
N GLN A 55 -27.21 -0.83 11.91
CA GLN A 55 -28.34 -0.14 12.55
C GLN A 55 -28.60 -0.63 13.96
N THR A 56 -28.27 -1.88 14.25
CA THR A 56 -28.41 -2.45 15.60
C THR A 56 -27.03 -2.79 16.13
N ILE A 57 -26.72 -2.24 17.30
CA ILE A 57 -25.46 -2.47 18.02
C ILE A 57 -25.80 -2.94 19.42
N SER A 58 -25.23 -4.06 19.84
CA SER A 58 -25.35 -4.57 21.20
C SER A 58 -23.97 -4.78 21.81
N THR A 59 -23.78 -4.22 23.00
CA THR A 59 -22.63 -4.49 23.87
C THR A 59 -22.88 -5.66 24.83
N ASN A 60 -24.09 -6.23 24.80
CA ASN A 60 -24.50 -7.38 25.60
C ASN A 60 -24.29 -8.68 24.82
N GLY A 61 -23.78 -9.70 25.50
CA GLY A 61 -23.54 -11.04 24.93
C GLY A 61 -22.10 -11.52 25.14
N ASN A 62 -21.80 -12.73 24.64
CA ASN A 62 -20.49 -13.38 24.79
C ASN A 62 -19.54 -13.12 23.61
N GLY A 63 -19.94 -12.29 22.65
CA GLY A 63 -19.10 -11.90 21.51
C GLY A 63 -17.92 -11.02 21.93
N ARG A 64 -16.89 -10.96 21.08
CA ARG A 64 -15.73 -10.09 21.29
C ARG A 64 -16.14 -8.63 21.10
N LEU A 65 -15.67 -7.75 21.99
CA LEU A 65 -15.83 -6.31 21.86
C LEU A 65 -14.97 -5.82 20.69
N GLU A 66 -15.63 -5.31 19.66
CA GLU A 66 -15.01 -4.77 18.45
C GLU A 66 -15.61 -3.40 18.12
N ASP A 67 -14.81 -2.50 17.55
CA ASP A 67 -15.32 -1.22 17.07
C ASP A 67 -16.09 -1.43 15.77
N LYS A 68 -17.38 -1.10 15.79
CA LYS A 68 -18.28 -1.18 14.63
C LYS A 68 -18.88 0.20 14.38
N ARG A 69 -19.17 0.52 13.12
CA ARG A 69 -19.76 1.81 12.74
C ARG A 69 -21.27 1.79 12.95
N TYR A 70 -21.81 2.75 13.68
CA TYR A 70 -23.26 2.91 13.86
C TYR A 70 -23.87 3.69 12.69
N CYS A 71 -24.96 3.20 12.08
CA CYS A 71 -25.57 3.89 10.94
C CYS A 71 -26.24 5.22 11.30
N GLY A 72 -26.64 5.45 12.56
CA GLY A 72 -27.36 6.67 12.93
C GLY A 72 -26.50 7.94 12.86
N ASN A 73 -25.22 7.84 13.20
CA ASN A 73 -24.29 8.97 13.24
C ASN A 73 -22.96 8.68 12.53
N CYS A 74 -22.82 7.50 11.92
CA CYS A 74 -21.64 7.06 11.20
C CYS A 74 -20.33 7.07 12.02
N THR A 75 -20.42 7.03 13.35
CA THR A 75 -19.25 6.96 14.25
C THR A 75 -18.91 5.51 14.61
N MET A 76 -17.65 5.26 14.92
CA MET A 76 -17.23 3.98 15.51
C MET A 76 -17.71 3.91 16.96
N VAL A 77 -18.33 2.80 17.34
CA VAL A 77 -18.74 2.51 18.71
C VAL A 77 -18.42 1.05 19.05
N PRO A 78 -18.13 0.73 20.31
CA PRO A 78 -17.86 -0.65 20.72
C PRO A 78 -19.12 -1.52 20.61
N ALA A 79 -18.98 -2.71 20.02
CA ALA A 79 -20.06 -3.68 19.82
C ALA A 79 -19.58 -5.11 20.09
N ARG A 80 -20.41 -5.93 20.74
CA ARG A 80 -20.21 -7.39 20.84
C ARG A 80 -20.99 -8.16 19.78
N SER A 81 -22.09 -7.58 19.32
CA SER A 81 -22.88 -8.08 18.19
C SER A 81 -23.51 -6.92 17.44
N VAL A 82 -23.72 -7.15 16.15
CA VAL A 82 -24.32 -6.19 15.23
C VAL A 82 -25.36 -6.89 14.36
N SER A 83 -26.39 -6.16 13.93
CA SER A 83 -27.34 -6.64 12.94
C SER A 83 -27.83 -5.51 12.04
N GLN A 84 -28.36 -5.89 10.87
CA GLN A 84 -28.81 -4.98 9.81
C GLN A 84 -27.69 -4.07 9.27
N GLY A 85 -26.91 -4.64 8.36
CA GLY A 85 -25.80 -3.96 7.68
C GLY A 85 -26.31 -2.99 6.63
N SER A 86 -25.72 -1.81 6.59
CA SER A 86 -26.02 -0.75 5.61
C SER A 86 -24.76 0.05 5.32
N HIS A 87 -24.91 1.20 4.67
CA HIS A 87 -23.81 2.05 4.26
C HIS A 87 -24.03 3.49 4.69
N CYS A 88 -23.02 4.04 5.36
CA CYS A 88 -22.85 5.47 5.57
C CYS A 88 -22.27 6.09 4.29
N TRP A 89 -23.02 7.02 3.69
CA TRP A 89 -22.57 7.82 2.57
C TRP A 89 -22.00 9.12 3.13
N GLY A 90 -20.73 9.40 2.85
CA GLY A 90 -20.09 10.65 3.23
C GLY A 90 -20.58 11.77 2.32
N TYR A 91 -20.97 12.90 2.89
CA TYR A 91 -21.11 14.19 2.20
C TYR A 91 -19.79 14.95 2.27
#